data_AF-A0A4Y8C560-F1
#
_entry.id   AF-A0A4Y8C560-F1
#
_cell.length_a   1.000
_cell.length_b   1.000
_cell.length_c   1.000
_cell.angle_alpha   90.00
_cell.angle_beta   90.00
_cell.angle_gamma   90.00
#
_symmetry.space_group_name_H-M   'P 1'
#
loop_
_entity.id
_entity.type
_entity.pdbx_description
1 polymer ?
#
loop_
_entity_poly.entity_id
_entity_poly.type
_entity_poly.pdbx_seq_one_letter_code
_entity_poly.pdbx_strand_id
1 'polypeptide(L)'
;AVEQLRQLCEANEIELFFIENEKDPIRVAKEALKKAESSMVDVLLVDTAGRLAIDEALMNELKAVKDVLNPDEIFYVADAMSGQDGV
;
A
#
# COMPACT_ATOMS: atom_id res chain seq x y z
N ALA A 1 -7.30 -3.16 9.44
CA ALA A 1 -5.98 -2.89 8.84
C ALA A 1 -5.56 -1.44 9.10
N VAL A 2 -6.31 -0.44 8.62
CA VAL A 2 -5.98 0.99 8.79
C VAL A 2 -5.68 1.39 10.24
N GLU A 3 -6.43 0.88 11.22
CA GLU A 3 -6.20 1.19 12.63
C GLU A 3 -4.81 0.77 13.14
N GLN A 4 -4.28 -0.37 12.68
CA GLN A 4 -2.93 -0.81 13.04
C GLN A 4 -1.88 0.12 12.43
N LEU A 5 -2.04 0.46 11.14
CA LEU A 5 -1.14 1.39 10.47
C LEU A 5 -1.17 2.77 11.13
N ARG A 6 -2.36 3.24 11.56
CA ARG A 6 -2.53 4.49 12.32
C ARG A 6 -1.71 4.50 13.59
N GLN A 7 -1.76 3.43 14.39
CA GLN A 7 -0.98 3.32 15.63
C GLN A 7 0.53 3.32 15.36
N LEU A 8 0.98 2.62 14.29
CA LEU A 8 2.39 2.60 13.91
C LEU A 8 2.88 3.97 13.43
N CYS A 9 2.11 4.65 12.58
CA CYS A 9 2.42 5.99 12.09
C CYS A 9 2.48 7.00 13.25
N GLU A 10 1.50 6.98 14.16
CA GLU A 10 1.45 7.84 15.34
C GLU A 10 2.68 7.62 16.25
N ALA A 11 3.05 6.37 16.50
CA ALA A 11 4.20 6.03 17.35
C ALA A 11 5.56 6.41 16.75
N ASN A 12 5.65 6.61 15.43
CA ASN A 12 6.89 6.91 14.72
C ASN A 12 6.89 8.31 14.07
N GLU A 13 5.90 9.16 14.40
CA GLU A 13 5.77 10.52 13.86
C GLU A 13 5.71 10.57 12.32
N ILE A 14 5.05 9.57 11.70
CA ILE A 14 4.86 9.47 10.25
C ILE A 14 3.45 9.99 9.90
N GLU A 15 3.35 10.85 8.88
CA GLU A 15 2.04 11.30 8.36
C GLU A 15 1.32 10.10 7.73
N LEU A 16 0.09 9.83 8.19
CA LEU A 16 -0.78 8.82 7.59
C LEU A 16 -1.82 9.48 6.70
N PHE A 17 -1.90 9.03 5.45
CA PHE A 17 -3.01 9.34 4.55
C PHE A 17 -4.01 8.18 4.49
N PHE A 18 -5.29 8.47 4.69
CA PHE A 18 -6.40 7.54 4.47
C PHE A 18 -7.69 8.30 4.16
N ILE A 19 -8.64 7.63 3.49
CA ILE A 19 -9.97 8.16 3.23
C ILE A 19 -10.98 7.31 4.02
N GLU A 20 -11.69 7.95 4.94
CA GLU A 20 -12.66 7.28 5.80
C GLU A 20 -13.77 6.61 4.97
N ASN A 21 -14.05 5.34 5.27
CA ASN A 21 -15.05 4.50 4.58
C ASN A 21 -14.84 4.27 3.07
N GLU A 22 -13.67 4.62 2.52
CA GLU A 22 -13.35 4.32 1.12
C GLU A 22 -12.89 2.85 0.97
N LYS A 23 -13.40 2.19 -0.07
CA LYS A 23 -13.09 0.80 -0.39
C LYS A 23 -12.38 0.63 -1.72
N ASP A 24 -12.37 1.66 -2.56
CA ASP A 24 -11.62 1.67 -3.82
C ASP A 24 -10.15 2.02 -3.56
N PRO A 25 -9.23 1.04 -3.62
CA PRO A 25 -7.81 1.30 -3.37
C PRO A 25 -7.17 2.16 -4.46
N ILE A 26 -7.71 2.17 -5.69
CA ILE A 26 -7.20 3.00 -6.77
C ILE A 26 -7.46 4.47 -6.44
N ARG A 27 -8.65 4.79 -5.90
CA ARG A 27 -8.98 6.14 -5.47
C ARG A 27 -8.09 6.60 -4.32
N VAL A 28 -7.88 5.74 -3.31
CA VAL A 28 -6.99 6.07 -2.18
C VAL A 28 -5.56 6.32 -2.68
N ALA A 29 -5.03 5.47 -3.57
CA ALA A 29 -3.69 5.61 -4.14
C ALA A 29 -3.51 6.92 -4.93
N LYS A 30 -4.49 7.30 -5.78
CA LYS A 30 -4.43 8.56 -6.55
C LYS A 30 -4.39 9.79 -5.64
N GLU A 31 -5.26 9.84 -4.64
CA GLU A 31 -5.32 10.99 -3.75
C GLU A 31 -4.11 11.03 -2.80
N ALA A 32 -3.58 9.87 -2.40
CA ALA A 32 -2.33 9.79 -1.62
C ALA A 32 -1.14 10.35 -2.40
N LEU A 33 -0.98 9.95 -3.68
CA LEU A 33 0.09 10.46 -4.54
C LEU A 33 -0.02 11.97 -4.71
N LYS A 34 -1.21 12.46 -5.05
CA LYS A 34 -1.48 13.91 -5.20
C LYS A 34 -1.18 14.68 -3.90
N LYS A 35 -1.56 14.12 -2.75
CA LYS A 35 -1.26 14.71 -1.44
C LYS A 35 0.25 14.78 -1.21
N ALA A 36 0.98 13.69 -1.43
CA ALA A 36 2.43 13.61 -1.27
C ALA A 36 3.15 14.67 -2.14
N GLU A 37 2.77 14.77 -3.43
CA GLU A 37 3.30 15.79 -4.35
C GLU A 37 3.02 17.22 -3.85
N SER A 38 1.79 17.49 -3.40
CA SER A 38 1.40 18.82 -2.92
C SER A 38 2.04 19.21 -1.59
N SER A 39 2.36 18.23 -0.75
CA SER A 39 3.00 18.42 0.55
C SER A 39 4.53 18.41 0.47
N MET A 40 5.12 18.24 -0.72
CA MET A 40 6.57 18.09 -0.93
C MET A 40 7.18 16.98 -0.06
N VAL A 41 6.50 15.84 0.00
CA VAL A 41 7.01 14.65 0.69
C VAL A 41 8.01 13.94 -0.22
N ASP A 42 9.19 13.60 0.32
CA ASP A 42 10.24 12.92 -0.44
C ASP A 42 9.94 11.42 -0.69
N VAL A 43 9.22 10.77 0.24
CA VAL A 43 8.95 9.32 0.22
C VAL A 43 7.49 9.03 0.55
N LEU A 44 6.81 8.33 -0.37
CA LEU A 44 5.47 7.79 -0.15
C LEU A 44 5.56 6.26 0.01
N LEU A 45 5.21 5.76 1.19
CA LEU A 45 5.03 4.33 1.44
C LEU A 45 3.56 3.95 1.31
N VAL A 46 3.26 2.93 0.50
CA VAL A 46 1.90 2.44 0.28
C VAL A 46 1.77 1.02 0.80
N ASP A 47 1.00 0.87 1.89
CA ASP A 47 0.66 -0.44 2.47
C ASP A 47 -0.51 -1.05 1.69
N THR A 48 -0.26 -2.15 0.99
CA THR A 48 -1.28 -2.88 0.23
C THR A 48 -1.82 -4.05 1.04
N ALA A 49 -3.11 -4.35 0.92
CA ALA A 49 -3.66 -5.55 1.54
C ALA A 49 -2.93 -6.82 1.08
N GLY A 50 -2.59 -7.70 2.03
CA GLY A 50 -2.04 -9.02 1.75
C GLY A 50 -3.00 -9.88 0.93
N ARG A 51 -2.48 -10.55 -0.11
CA ARG A 51 -3.25 -11.33 -1.08
C ARG A 51 -2.57 -12.68 -1.29
N LEU A 52 -3.36 -13.74 -1.48
CA LEU A 52 -2.83 -14.99 -2.02
C LEU A 52 -2.61 -14.79 -3.52
N ALA A 53 -1.46 -15.20 -4.04
CA ALA A 53 -1.10 -15.02 -5.45
C ALA A 53 -2.10 -15.65 -6.44
N ILE A 54 -2.90 -16.62 -5.99
CA ILE A 54 -3.91 -17.33 -6.78
C ILE A 54 -5.20 -16.53 -6.99
N ASP A 55 -5.41 -15.42 -6.29
CA ASP A 55 -6.61 -14.59 -6.47
C ASP A 55 -6.40 -13.58 -7.60
N GLU A 56 -6.81 -13.95 -8.82
CA GLU A 56 -6.65 -13.11 -10.02
C GLU A 56 -7.35 -11.75 -9.89
N ALA A 57 -8.53 -11.68 -9.26
CA ALA A 57 -9.27 -10.44 -9.13
C ALA A 57 -8.49 -9.45 -8.26
N LEU A 58 -7.96 -9.94 -7.14
CA LEU A 58 -7.11 -9.14 -6.27
C LEU A 58 -5.76 -8.82 -6.94
N MET A 59 -5.14 -9.73 -7.69
CA MET A 59 -3.89 -9.41 -8.40
C MET A 59 -4.09 -8.33 -9.47
N ASN A 60 -5.23 -8.33 -10.16
CA ASN A 60 -5.58 -7.29 -11.14
C ASN A 60 -5.79 -5.92 -10.49
N GLU A 61 -6.43 -5.86 -9.32
CA GLU A 61 -6.58 -4.61 -8.58
C GLU A 61 -5.23 -4.08 -8.07
N LEU A 62 -4.35 -4.96 -7.57
CA LEU A 62 -2.99 -4.58 -7.17
C LEU A 62 -2.19 -4.03 -8.36
N LYS A 63 -2.32 -4.65 -9.53
CA LYS A 63 -1.72 -4.16 -10.78
C LYS A 63 -2.24 -2.76 -11.14
N ALA A 64 -3.54 -2.52 -11.03
CA ALA A 64 -4.12 -1.21 -11.29
C ALA A 64 -3.60 -0.13 -10.32
N VAL A 65 -3.42 -0.47 -9.04
CA VAL A 65 -2.79 0.43 -8.04
C VAL A 65 -1.35 0.73 -8.42
N LYS A 66 -0.57 -0.29 -8.80
CA LYS A 66 0.81 -0.12 -9.29
C LYS A 66 0.86 0.81 -10.49
N ASP A 67 0.01 0.59 -11.50
CA ASP A 67 0.00 1.37 -12.74
C ASP A 67 -0.33 2.86 -12.47
N VAL A 68 -1.19 3.11 -11.49
CA VAL A 68 -1.52 4.48 -11.06
C VAL A 68 -0.38 5.16 -10.32
N LEU A 69 0.31 4.43 -9.44
CA LEU A 69 1.37 4.98 -8.61
C LEU A 69 2.70 5.09 -9.36
N ASN A 70 2.91 4.26 -10.38
CA ASN A 70 4.19 4.10 -11.09
C ASN A 70 5.40 4.12 -10.13
N PRO A 71 5.45 3.22 -9.13
CA PRO A 71 6.41 3.31 -8.04
C PRO A 71 7.83 3.02 -8.52
N ASP A 72 8.80 3.71 -7.93
CA ASP A 72 10.23 3.47 -8.18
C ASP A 72 10.67 2.09 -7.69
N GLU A 73 10.13 1.65 -6.55
CA GLU A 73 10.48 0.40 -5.89
C GLU A 73 9.23 -0.41 -5.50
N ILE A 74 9.33 -1.74 -5.57
CA ILE A 74 8.28 -2.66 -5.15
C ILE A 74 8.88 -3.70 -4.21
N PHE A 75 8.47 -3.65 -2.94
CA PHE A 75 8.94 -4.58 -1.91
C PHE A 75 8.00 -5.79 -1.79
N TYR A 76 8.56 -6.99 -1.96
CA TYR A 76 7.90 -8.23 -1.59
C TYR A 76 8.28 -8.61 -0.16
N VAL A 77 7.26 -8.74 0.70
CA VAL A 77 7.45 -9.11 2.11
C VAL A 77 7.12 -10.59 2.28
N ALA A 78 8.15 -11.40 2.54
CA ALA A 78 8.02 -12.84 2.76
C ALA A 78 8.37 -13.21 4.21
N ASP A 79 7.67 -14.20 4.76
CA ASP A 79 8.05 -14.80 6.04
C ASP A 79 9.19 -15.82 5.81
N ALA A 80 10.27 -15.71 6.59
CA ALA A 80 11.40 -16.63 6.52
C ALA A 80 11.03 -18.07 6.88
N MET A 81 9.93 -18.28 7.60
CA MET A 81 9.44 -19.61 7.98
C MET A 81 8.63 -20.31 6.88
N SER A 82 8.30 -19.64 5.77
CA SER A 82 7.44 -20.16 4.70
C SER A 82 8.00 -21.37 3.94
N GLY A 83 9.27 -21.73 4.18
CA GLY A 83 9.90 -22.86 3.50
C GLY A 83 9.91 -22.65 1.97
N GLN A 84 9.58 -23.70 1.21
CA GLN A 84 9.57 -23.65 -0.26
C GLN A 84 8.29 -23.08 -0.89
N ASP A 85 7.28 -22.71 -0.09
CA ASP A 85 5.99 -22.21 -0.59
C ASP A 85 5.99 -20.70 -0.91
N GLY A 86 7.12 -20.02 -0.69
CA GLY A 86 7.30 -18.56 -0.91
C GLY A 86 8.04 -18.18 -2.19
N VAL A 87 8.17 -19.10 -3.17
CA VAL A 87 8.83 -18.88 -4.47
C VAL A 87 7.81 -18.86 -5.60
#